data_AF-A0A7J9H0S1-F1
#
_entry.id   AF-A0A7J9H0S1-F1
#
_cell.length_a   1.000
_cell.length_b   1.000
_cell.length_c   1.000
_cell.angle_alpha   90.00
_cell.angle_beta   90.00
_cell.angle_gamma   90.00
#
_symmetry.space_group_name_H-M   'P 1'
#
loop_
_entity.id
_entity.type
_entity.pdbx_description
1 polymer ?
#
loop_
_entity_poly.entity_id
_entity_poly.type
_entity_poly.pdbx_seq_one_letter_code
_entity_poly.pdbx_strand_id
1 'polypeptide(L)'
;RYYGEDVPDDSEAKEFRELITEVVENGGVLLLVGTDTSAVTVKWAMSNFLNNLEVLNKAKEEIDAQVGEERFIDESNIAKLPYL
;
A
#
# COMPACT_ATOMS: atom_id res chain seq x y z
N ARG A 1 -6.61 38.58 -7.38
CA ARG A 1 -7.02 39.08 -6.05
C ARG A 1 -6.59 38.00 -5.07
N TYR A 2 -5.62 38.32 -4.22
CA TYR A 2 -4.98 37.40 -3.30
C TYR A 2 -5.97 37.08 -2.17
N TYR A 3 -6.14 35.80 -1.84
CA TYR A 3 -7.12 35.26 -0.87
C TYR A 3 -6.78 35.61 0.60
N GLY A 4 -6.38 36.86 0.88
CA GLY A 4 -5.88 37.27 2.18
C GLY A 4 -6.79 38.23 2.96
N GLU A 5 -7.85 38.77 2.35
CA GLU A 5 -8.70 39.80 3.00
C GLU A 5 -9.97 39.24 3.67
N ASP A 6 -10.34 37.98 3.42
CA ASP A 6 -11.54 37.34 3.97
C ASP A 6 -11.21 36.06 4.76
N VAL A 7 -10.15 36.07 5.58
CA VAL A 7 -9.95 35.01 6.58
C VAL A 7 -10.82 35.40 7.78
N PRO A 8 -11.95 34.72 8.05
CA PRO A 8 -12.81 35.08 9.16
C PRO A 8 -12.13 34.56 10.42
N ASP A 9 -11.65 35.47 11.27
CA ASP A 9 -11.12 35.17 12.60
C ASP A 9 -9.81 34.34 12.64
N ASP A 10 -8.81 34.83 13.36
CA ASP A 10 -7.52 34.13 13.54
C ASP A 10 -7.69 32.73 14.17
N SER A 11 -8.84 32.49 14.83
CA SER A 11 -9.23 31.19 15.37
C SER A 11 -9.44 30.13 14.28
N GLU A 12 -10.16 30.45 13.19
CA GLU A 12 -10.47 29.49 12.12
C GLU A 12 -9.18 29.08 11.38
N ALA A 13 -8.29 30.05 11.14
CA ALA A 13 -6.98 29.77 10.55
C ALA A 13 -6.08 28.93 11.46
N LYS A 14 -6.22 29.07 12.78
CA LYS A 14 -5.48 28.27 13.77
C LYS A 14 -5.98 26.82 13.80
N GLU A 15 -7.30 26.62 13.81
CA GLU A 15 -7.92 25.28 13.76
C GLU A 15 -7.52 24.52 12.50
N PHE A 16 -7.53 25.18 11.33
CA PHE A 16 -7.09 24.55 10.09
C PHE A 16 -5.61 24.11 10.13
N ARG A 17 -4.73 24.92 10.73
CA ARG A 17 -3.31 24.58 10.87
C ARG A 17 -3.08 23.42 11.84
N GLU A 18 -3.83 23.39 12.94
CA GLU A 18 -3.81 22.29 13.90
C GLU A 18 -4.25 20.99 13.23
N LEU A 19 -5.34 21.02 12.46
CA LEU A 19 -5.83 19.88 11.69
C LEU A 19 -4.81 19.38 10.65
N ILE A 20 -4.19 20.27 9.88
CA ILE A 20 -3.16 19.86 8.91
C ILE A 20 -1.92 19.28 9.61
N THR A 21 -1.52 19.85 10.74
CA THR A 21 -0.41 19.31 11.54
C THR A 21 -0.73 17.91 12.02
N GLU A 22 -1.92 17.69 12.57
CA GLU A 22 -2.36 16.36 13.01
C GLU A 22 -2.42 15.35 11.85
N VAL A 23 -2.98 15.73 10.71
CA VAL A 23 -3.06 14.85 9.53
C VAL A 23 -1.67 14.50 9.00
N VAL A 24 -0.74 15.46 8.97
CA VAL A 24 0.62 15.21 8.49
C VAL A 24 1.42 14.37 9.50
N GLU A 25 1.28 14.64 10.79
CA GLU A 25 1.94 13.87 11.85
C GLU A 25 1.42 12.44 11.89
N ASN A 26 0.10 12.25 12.00
CA ASN A 26 -0.51 10.92 12.08
C ASN A 26 -0.43 10.17 10.75
N GLY A 27 -0.66 10.87 9.63
CA GLY A 27 -0.56 10.30 8.29
C GLY A 27 0.87 9.83 7.97
N GLY A 28 1.87 10.61 8.34
CA GLY A 28 3.28 10.23 8.17
C GLY A 28 3.65 8.96 8.94
N VAL A 29 3.18 8.85 10.20
CA VAL A 29 3.39 7.65 11.03
C VAL A 29 2.71 6.42 10.41
N LEU A 30 1.47 6.54 9.96
CA LEU A 30 0.74 5.42 9.33
C LEU A 30 1.43 4.93 8.06
N LEU A 31 1.89 5.85 7.22
CA LEU A 31 2.60 5.51 5.98
C LEU A 31 3.93 4.81 6.26
N LEU A 32 4.72 5.32 7.21
CA LEU A 32 6.00 4.73 7.58
C LEU A 32 5.83 3.31 8.11
N VAL A 33 4.94 3.12 9.09
CA VAL A 33 4.67 1.82 9.71
C VAL A 33 4.12 0.82 8.68
N GLY A 34 3.16 1.25 7.86
CA GLY A 34 2.60 0.40 6.80
C GLY A 34 3.63 -0.01 5.75
N THR A 35 4.54 0.90 5.37
CA THR A 35 5.59 0.63 4.38
C THR A 35 6.64 -0.33 4.94
N ASP A 36 7.14 -0.10 6.15
CA ASP A 36 8.18 -0.95 6.75
C ASP A 36 7.67 -2.38 6.96
N THR A 37 6.46 -2.52 7.49
CA THR A 37 5.86 -3.85 7.74
C THR A 37 5.57 -4.59 6.43
N SER A 38 4.97 -3.94 5.43
CA SER A 38 4.72 -4.56 4.13
C SER A 38 6.01 -4.95 3.42
N ALA A 39 7.06 -4.11 3.47
CA ALA A 39 8.36 -4.42 2.90
C ALA A 39 9.02 -5.64 3.55
N VAL A 40 8.92 -5.79 4.87
CA VAL A 40 9.43 -6.97 5.59
C VAL A 40 8.67 -8.23 5.18
N THR A 41 7.34 -8.18 5.08
CA THR A 41 6.50 -9.31 4.65
C THR A 41 6.87 -9.77 3.24
N VAL A 42 6.99 -8.85 2.29
CA VAL A 42 7.37 -9.18 0.90
C VAL A 42 8.77 -9.79 0.85
N LYS A 43 9.74 -9.22 1.59
CA LYS A 43 11.10 -9.78 1.67
C LYS A 43 11.11 -11.20 2.21
N TRP A 44 10.33 -11.46 3.26
CA TRP A 44 10.22 -12.80 3.84
C TRP A 44 9.58 -13.78 2.84
N ALA A 45 8.48 -13.40 2.20
CA ALA A 45 7.82 -14.23 1.18
C ALA A 45 8.77 -14.58 0.02
N MET A 46 9.45 -13.58 -0.56
CA MET A 46 10.44 -13.80 -1.62
C MET A 46 11.60 -14.68 -1.16
N SER A 47 12.09 -14.50 0.06
CA SER A 47 13.16 -15.35 0.61
C SER A 47 12.71 -16.81 0.73
N ASN A 48 11.47 -17.06 1.17
CA ASN A 48 10.91 -18.42 1.25
C ASN A 48 10.76 -19.06 -0.13
N PHE A 49 10.32 -18.30 -1.12
CA PHE A 49 10.21 -18.79 -2.50
C PHE A 49 11.56 -19.09 -3.13
N LEU A 50 12.56 -18.22 -2.95
CA LEU A 50 13.90 -18.43 -3.50
C LEU A 50 14.63 -19.60 -2.81
N ASN A 51 14.36 -19.84 -1.53
CA ASN A 51 14.87 -21.01 -0.82
C ASN A 51 14.15 -22.31 -1.19
N ASN A 52 12.97 -22.24 -1.81
CA ASN A 52 12.15 -23.40 -2.19
C ASN A 52 11.65 -23.24 -3.63
N LEU A 53 12.54 -23.47 -4.60
CA LEU A 53 12.23 -23.27 -6.04
C LEU A 53 11.02 -24.10 -6.52
N GLU A 54 10.73 -25.25 -5.91
CA GLU A 54 9.54 -26.03 -6.21
C GLU A 54 8.24 -25.28 -5.85
N VAL A 55 8.22 -24.60 -4.70
CA VAL A 55 7.08 -23.77 -4.26
C VAL A 55 6.91 -22.59 -5.20
N LEU A 56 8.00 -21.94 -5.59
CA LEU A 56 7.97 -20.85 -6.56
C LEU A 56 7.42 -21.30 -7.92
N ASN A 57 7.80 -22.48 -8.39
CA ASN A 57 7.31 -23.02 -9.67
C ASN A 57 5.82 -23.32 -9.60
N LYS A 58 5.31 -23.91 -8.51
CA LYS A 58 3.87 -24.16 -8.32
C LYS A 58 3.06 -22.86 -8.30
N ALA A 59 3.55 -21.83 -7.61
CA ALA A 59 2.90 -20.52 -7.57
C ALA A 59 2.83 -19.88 -8.97
N LYS A 60 3.91 -20.00 -9.76
CA LYS A 60 3.92 -19.53 -11.16
C LYS A 60 2.96 -20.30 -12.04
N GLU A 61 3.00 -21.63 -11.99
CA GLU A 61 2.11 -22.50 -12.75
C GLU A 61 0.63 -22.19 -12.46
N GLU A 62 0.27 -21.89 -11.20
CA GLU A 62 -1.08 -21.49 -10.84
C GLU A 62 -1.47 -20.12 -11.45
N ILE A 63 -0.58 -19.13 -11.38
CA ILE A 63 -0.80 -17.81 -11.99
C ILE A 63 -0.98 -17.95 -13.51
N ASP A 64 -0.09 -18.69 -14.17
CA ASP A 64 -0.12 -18.88 -15.62
C ASP A 64 -1.40 -19.62 -16.05
N ALA A 65 -1.88 -20.56 -15.24
CA ALA A 65 -3.11 -21.29 -15.51
C ALA A 65 -4.40 -20.47 -15.28
N GLN A 66 -4.43 -19.61 -14.26
CA GLN A 66 -5.66 -18.91 -13.84
C GLN A 66 -5.79 -17.49 -14.40
N VAL A 67 -4.66 -16.83 -14.66
CA VAL A 67 -4.59 -15.43 -15.12
C VAL A 67 -4.04 -15.33 -16.55
N GLY A 68 -3.07 -16.18 -16.89
CA GLY A 68 -2.36 -16.16 -18.18
C GLY A 68 -1.18 -15.17 -18.21
N GLU A 69 -0.24 -15.37 -19.13
CA GLU A 69 1.03 -14.62 -19.17
C GLU A 69 0.90 -13.15 -19.62
N GLU A 70 -0.14 -12.80 -20.37
CA GLU A 70 -0.28 -11.46 -20.98
C GLU A 70 -1.09 -10.47 -20.12
N ARG A 71 -1.65 -10.92 -18.99
CA ARG A 71 -2.57 -10.12 -18.18
C ARG A 71 -2.03 -9.85 -16.78
N PHE A 72 -2.15 -8.60 -16.33
CA PHE A 72 -1.86 -8.23 -14.94
C PHE A 72 -2.89 -8.81 -13.98
N ILE A 73 -2.39 -9.27 -12.83
CA ILE A 73 -3.23 -9.72 -11.71
C ILE A 73 -4.04 -8.53 -11.18
N ASP A 74 -5.35 -8.74 -11.04
CA ASP A 74 -6.27 -7.84 -10.36
C ASP A 74 -6.81 -8.47 -9.06
N GLU A 75 -7.43 -7.66 -8.21
CA GLU A 75 -7.98 -8.14 -6.93
C GLU A 75 -9.02 -9.25 -7.08
N SER A 76 -9.76 -9.29 -8.19
CA SER A 76 -10.74 -10.34 -8.47
C SER A 76 -10.09 -11.69 -8.81
N ASN A 77 -8.81 -11.69 -9.18
CA ASN A 77 -8.05 -12.90 -9.49
C ASN A 77 -7.58 -13.62 -8.22
N ILE A 78 -7.45 -12.92 -7.08
CA ILE A 78 -6.94 -13.51 -5.83
C ILE A 78 -7.79 -14.71 -5.38
N ALA A 79 -9.11 -14.64 -5.56
CA ALA A 79 -10.00 -15.77 -5.24
C ALA A 79 -9.75 -17.03 -6.08
N LYS A 80 -9.02 -16.91 -7.20
CA LYS A 80 -8.68 -18.01 -8.12
C LYS A 80 -7.26 -18.54 -7.92
N LEU A 81 -6.48 -17.97 -7.01
CA LEU A 81 -5.09 -18.34 -6.72
C LEU A 81 -4.98 -18.97 -5.33
N PRO A 82 -5.57 -20.14 -5.06
CA PRO A 82 -5.60 -20.73 -3.71
C PRO A 82 -4.23 -21.16 -3.17
N TYR A 83 -3.19 -21.28 -4.02
CA TYR A 83 -1.84 -21.56 -3.57
C TYR A 83 -1.12 -20.30 -3.05
N LEU A 84 -1.61 -19.10 -3.41
CA LEU A 84 -0.97 -17.79 -3.19
C LEU A 84 -1.76 -16.95 -2.18
#